data_AF-L7VY68-F1
#
_entry.id   AF-L7VY68-F1
#
_cell.length_a   1.000
_cell.length_b   1.000
_cell.length_c   1.000
_cell.angle_alpha   90.00
_cell.angle_beta   90.00
_cell.angle_gamma   90.00
#
_symmetry.space_group_name_H-M   'P 1'
#
loop_
_entity.id
_entity.type
_entity.pdbx_description
1 polymer ?
#
loop_
_entity_poly.entity_id
_entity_poly.type
_entity_poly.pdbx_seq_one_letter_code
_entity_poly.pdbx_strand_id
1 'polypeptide(L)'
;MALMESFFKWALIGIVGAMVIVGMVGGALSAIGGMMGNSVIILVVMVIFAGCVIVLVVPGIVGGLWVYRWWRMTAIQEQRVGEFIAPDEHGRLPIPASLLRSPEFAHRAIDSHQASYLSNLSTFHYSPESNQTITGADGQTMTTAASTPPTFWQLYQGGQLPNKGFLMGYNLDEDGQEVTADWKELYSSLVGGKSGAGKSTLIRSILAQSALQGGRFVVVDPHYASGEESLGASLQPLRNLMLCDVASDERQIVDALNYVGAIGQRRLAGQDKERWPLILIVDETTALFQRSNVAGALTSVLGQISQETRKVGVYAMCIGQNFDGRVMDTTVRNSFVSMISMRARRDVARVQSGSTEFGKMAETLMIGQAVWMAPSGEMHRLSVPNCTAADLELVARSFDGPNAQANGRTLLPEVGGTSQPTSQATSQATSQAPTNIVWEVGSEVGSEVPCEVGTRGLDARAERVRAMVAQGLSQNEIIKEIWGCSAGKAYQEACAEYRSILAELVKG
;
A
#
# COMPACT_ATOMS: atom_id res chain seq x y z
N MET A 1 -30.22 8.21 -12.07
CA MET A 1 -31.39 8.62 -11.23
C MET A 1 -30.98 9.41 -9.99
N ALA A 2 -30.07 8.94 -9.13
CA ALA A 2 -29.67 9.64 -7.90
C ALA A 2 -29.17 11.10 -8.10
N LEU A 3 -28.43 11.36 -9.18
CA LEU A 3 -27.94 12.71 -9.53
C LEU A 3 -29.07 13.67 -9.91
N MET A 4 -30.13 13.17 -10.55
CA MET A 4 -31.29 13.95 -10.96
C MET A 4 -32.17 14.31 -9.75
N GLU A 5 -32.27 13.41 -8.78
CA GLU A 5 -32.99 13.65 -7.52
C GLU A 5 -32.28 14.69 -6.64
N SER A 6 -30.94 14.64 -6.58
CA SER A 6 -30.14 15.64 -5.85
C SER A 6 -30.28 17.03 -6.47
N PHE A 7 -30.23 17.13 -7.80
CA PHE A 7 -30.44 18.39 -8.52
C PHE A 7 -31.83 19.00 -8.24
N PHE A 8 -32.88 18.18 -8.26
CA PHE A 8 -34.24 18.65 -8.00
C PHE A 8 -34.42 19.18 -6.56
N LYS A 9 -33.81 18.53 -5.56
CA LYS A 9 -33.84 19.00 -4.16
C LYS A 9 -33.16 20.36 -3.99
N TRP A 10 -32.00 20.56 -4.60
CA TRP A 10 -31.28 21.84 -4.54
C TRP A 10 -32.02 22.96 -5.29
N ALA A 11 -32.64 22.66 -6.43
CA ALA A 11 -33.45 23.62 -7.16
C ALA A 11 -34.68 24.07 -6.34
N LEU A 12 -35.35 23.14 -5.67
CA LEU A 12 -36.52 23.44 -4.82
C LEU A 12 -36.14 24.33 -3.63
N ILE A 13 -35.02 24.03 -2.95
CA ILE A 13 -34.51 24.85 -1.84
C ILE A 13 -34.19 26.28 -2.31
N GLY A 14 -33.60 26.43 -3.50
CA GLY A 14 -33.31 27.74 -4.10
C GLY A 14 -34.58 28.56 -4.37
N ILE A 15 -35.63 27.93 -4.91
CA ILE A 15 -36.92 28.59 -5.19
C ILE A 15 -37.60 29.04 -3.90
N VAL A 16 -37.65 28.18 -2.88
CA VAL A 16 -38.26 28.51 -1.59
C VAL A 16 -37.48 29.65 -0.91
N GLY A 17 -36.15 29.62 -0.94
CA GLY A 17 -35.31 30.71 -0.43
C GLY A 17 -35.59 32.05 -1.13
N ALA A 18 -35.73 32.05 -2.46
CA ALA A 18 -36.06 33.25 -3.22
C ALA A 18 -37.44 33.82 -2.85
N MET A 19 -38.46 32.97 -2.68
CA MET A 19 -39.82 33.41 -2.31
C MET A 19 -39.86 34.07 -0.92
N VAL A 20 -39.11 33.53 0.06
CA VAL A 20 -39.02 34.13 1.40
C VAL A 20 -38.38 35.52 1.36
N ILE A 21 -37.31 35.69 0.57
CA ILE A 21 -36.63 36.98 0.41
C ILE A 21 -37.57 38.01 -0.23
N VAL A 22 -38.30 37.63 -1.29
CA VAL A 22 -39.28 38.53 -1.94
C VAL A 22 -40.38 38.95 -0.97
N GLY A 23 -40.88 38.03 -0.13
CA GLY A 23 -41.86 38.34 0.91
C GLY A 23 -41.36 39.33 1.96
N MET A 24 -40.12 39.15 2.43
CA MET A 24 -39.51 40.07 3.41
C MET A 24 -39.26 41.47 2.83
N VAL A 25 -38.80 41.56 1.57
CA VAL A 25 -38.57 42.84 0.88
C VAL A 25 -39.89 43.59 0.64
N GLY A 26 -40.97 42.88 0.28
CA GLY A 26 -42.30 43.47 0.12
C GLY A 26 -42.85 44.06 1.42
N GLY A 27 -42.67 43.35 2.54
CA GLY A 27 -43.06 43.84 3.87
C GLY A 27 -42.30 45.11 4.27
N ALA A 28 -40.99 45.14 4.06
CA ALA A 28 -40.15 46.29 4.38
C ALA A 28 -40.49 47.53 3.52
N LEU A 29 -40.76 47.36 2.23
CA LEU A 29 -41.14 48.46 1.33
C LEU A 29 -42.49 49.11 1.73
N SER A 30 -43.45 48.33 2.22
CA SER A 30 -44.73 48.85 2.69
C SER A 30 -44.60 49.75 3.93
N ALA A 31 -43.65 49.44 4.83
CA ALA A 31 -43.38 50.23 6.03
C ALA A 31 -42.63 51.54 5.70
N ILE A 32 -41.80 51.54 4.66
CA ILE A 32 -40.99 52.71 4.24
C ILE A 32 -41.86 53.78 3.54
N GLY A 33 -42.99 53.38 2.92
CA GLY A 33 -43.92 54.31 2.26
C GLY A 33 -44.49 55.41 3.18
N GLY A 34 -44.51 55.20 4.50
CA GLY A 34 -44.94 56.21 5.48
C GLY A 34 -43.89 57.26 5.85
N MET A 35 -42.61 57.07 5.47
CA MET A 35 -41.48 57.90 5.92
C MET A 35 -40.80 58.73 4.80
N MET A 36 -41.40 58.83 3.62
CA MET A 36 -40.82 59.42 2.40
C MET A 36 -40.65 60.97 2.38
N GLY A 37 -40.50 61.62 3.53
CA GLY A 37 -40.21 63.07 3.62
C GLY A 37 -38.72 63.44 3.74
N ASN A 38 -37.84 62.47 4.01
CA ASN A 38 -36.43 62.73 4.32
C ASN A 38 -35.47 62.08 3.30
N SER A 39 -34.76 62.91 2.54
CA SER A 39 -33.80 62.49 1.51
C SER A 39 -32.64 61.65 2.04
N VAL A 40 -32.25 61.83 3.31
CA VAL A 40 -31.19 61.03 3.96
C VAL A 40 -31.62 59.57 4.12
N ILE A 41 -32.89 59.33 4.45
CA ILE A 41 -33.43 57.97 4.64
C ILE A 41 -33.47 57.24 3.30
N ILE A 42 -33.81 57.93 2.22
CA ILE A 42 -33.81 57.37 0.85
C ILE A 42 -32.40 56.91 0.46
N LEU A 43 -31.38 57.74 0.73
CA LEU A 43 -29.99 57.40 0.43
C LEU A 43 -29.52 56.16 1.21
N VAL A 44 -29.81 56.09 2.52
CA VAL A 44 -29.42 54.95 3.37
C VAL A 44 -30.10 53.65 2.90
N VAL A 45 -31.39 53.71 2.55
CA VAL A 45 -32.12 52.54 2.02
C VAL A 45 -31.53 52.07 0.69
N MET A 46 -31.15 52.99 -0.21
CA MET A 46 -30.51 52.62 -1.48
C MET A 46 -29.15 51.95 -1.28
N VAL A 47 -28.32 52.43 -0.34
CA VAL A 47 -27.00 51.84 -0.06
C VAL A 47 -27.14 50.45 0.55
N ILE A 48 -28.07 50.25 1.49
CA ILE A 48 -28.34 48.95 2.10
C ILE A 48 -28.85 47.97 1.03
N PHE A 49 -29.78 48.42 0.18
CA PHE A 49 -30.32 47.60 -0.90
C PHE A 49 -29.23 47.18 -1.89
N ALA A 50 -28.37 48.10 -2.32
CA ALA A 50 -27.23 47.79 -3.19
C ALA A 50 -26.27 46.78 -2.56
N GLY A 51 -25.98 46.91 -1.26
CA GLY A 51 -25.17 45.96 -0.52
C GLY A 51 -25.79 44.56 -0.45
N CYS A 52 -27.09 44.46 -0.15
CA CYS A 52 -27.81 43.18 -0.14
C CYS A 52 -27.83 42.50 -1.51
N VAL A 53 -28.02 43.26 -2.60
CA VAL A 53 -27.97 42.72 -3.96
C VAL A 53 -26.60 42.11 -4.26
N ILE A 54 -25.51 42.79 -3.91
CA ILE A 54 -24.15 42.26 -4.13
C ILE A 54 -23.92 40.97 -3.33
N VAL A 55 -24.32 40.94 -2.05
CA VAL A 55 -24.14 39.76 -1.18
C VAL A 55 -24.94 38.55 -1.66
N LEU A 56 -26.10 38.76 -2.32
CA LEU A 56 -26.91 37.66 -2.85
C LEU A 56 -26.48 37.22 -4.25
N VAL A 57 -26.11 38.15 -5.13
CA VAL A 57 -25.80 37.84 -6.54
C VAL A 57 -24.42 37.20 -6.70
N VAL A 58 -23.41 37.66 -5.95
CA VAL A 58 -22.03 37.18 -6.10
C VAL A 58 -21.89 35.67 -5.79
N PRO A 59 -22.44 35.12 -4.69
CA PRO A 59 -22.38 33.69 -4.42
C PRO A 59 -23.08 32.84 -5.49
N GLY A 60 -24.20 33.33 -6.04
CA GLY A 60 -24.93 32.65 -7.11
C GLY A 60 -24.09 32.52 -8.39
N ILE A 61 -23.41 33.60 -8.79
CA ILE A 61 -22.51 33.60 -9.96
C ILE A 61 -21.31 32.68 -9.72
N VAL A 62 -20.68 32.76 -8.54
CA VAL A 62 -19.51 31.92 -8.19
C VAL A 62 -19.90 30.44 -8.15
N GLY A 63 -21.03 30.10 -7.53
CA GLY A 63 -21.57 28.74 -7.50
C GLY A 63 -21.89 28.22 -8.89
N GLY A 64 -22.55 29.03 -9.73
CA GLY A 64 -22.86 28.68 -11.12
C GLY A 64 -21.62 28.41 -11.97
N LEU A 65 -20.57 29.24 -11.85
CA LEU A 65 -19.29 29.02 -12.52
C LEU A 65 -18.60 27.73 -12.05
N TRP A 66 -18.71 27.40 -10.76
CA TRP A 66 -18.13 26.19 -10.20
C TRP A 66 -18.83 24.93 -10.71
N VAL A 67 -20.17 24.94 -10.74
CA VAL A 67 -20.99 23.86 -11.32
C VAL A 67 -20.72 23.69 -12.82
N TYR A 68 -20.64 24.79 -13.58
CA TYR A 68 -20.30 24.75 -15.00
C TYR A 68 -18.91 24.15 -15.25
N ARG A 69 -17.92 24.56 -14.44
CA ARG A 69 -16.55 24.03 -14.52
C ARG A 69 -16.50 22.53 -14.19
N TRP A 70 -17.22 22.09 -13.16
CA TRP A 70 -17.37 20.67 -12.84
C TRP A 70 -17.97 19.93 -14.02
N TRP A 71 -19.14 20.34 -14.51
CA TRP A 71 -19.85 19.68 -15.61
C TRP A 71 -18.98 19.54 -16.87
N ARG A 72 -18.22 20.59 -17.21
CA ARG A 72 -17.27 20.56 -18.32
C ARG A 72 -16.15 19.52 -18.12
N MET A 73 -15.62 19.38 -16.90
CA MET A 73 -14.59 18.39 -16.59
C MET A 73 -15.11 16.96 -16.69
N THR A 74 -16.34 16.71 -16.22
CA THR A 74 -16.97 15.37 -16.32
C THR A 74 -17.32 14.99 -17.76
N ALA A 75 -17.81 15.95 -18.56
CA ALA A 75 -18.11 15.70 -19.98
C ALA A 75 -16.85 15.33 -20.80
N ILE A 76 -15.70 15.94 -20.48
CA ILE A 76 -14.41 15.61 -21.11
C ILE A 76 -13.93 14.21 -20.72
N GLN A 77 -14.21 13.76 -19.48
CA GLN A 77 -13.85 12.40 -19.05
C GLN A 77 -14.68 11.35 -19.78
N GLU A 78 -15.99 11.55 -19.93
CA GLU A 78 -16.85 10.61 -20.67
C GLU A 78 -16.48 10.49 -22.15
N GLN A 79 -16.08 11.60 -22.81
CA GLN A 79 -15.59 11.53 -24.19
C GLN A 79 -14.29 10.74 -24.34
N ARG A 80 -13.39 10.78 -23.35
CA ARG A 80 -12.13 10.01 -23.39
C ARG A 80 -12.34 8.53 -23.10
N VAL A 81 -13.33 8.15 -22.30
CA VAL A 81 -13.64 6.74 -22.04
C VAL A 81 -14.24 6.05 -23.26
N GLY A 82 -14.90 6.80 -24.16
CA GLY A 82 -15.42 6.27 -25.43
C GLY A 82 -14.38 6.07 -26.54
N GLU A 83 -13.13 6.54 -26.36
CA GLU A 83 -12.10 6.55 -27.40
C GLU A 83 -11.07 5.38 -27.28
N PHE A 84 -11.09 4.65 -26.16
CA PHE A 84 -10.24 3.50 -25.92
C PHE A 84 -11.08 2.23 -25.75
N ILE A 85 -10.90 1.27 -26.66
CA ILE A 85 -11.53 -0.06 -26.59
C ILE A 85 -10.70 -0.92 -25.63
N ALA A 86 -11.38 -1.73 -24.80
CA ALA A 86 -10.75 -2.70 -23.91
C ALA A 86 -9.82 -3.66 -24.69
N PRO A 87 -8.71 -4.12 -24.08
CA PRO A 87 -7.81 -5.07 -24.72
C PRO A 87 -8.56 -6.35 -25.12
N ASP A 88 -8.18 -6.92 -26.26
CA ASP A 88 -8.71 -8.22 -26.69
C ASP A 88 -8.23 -9.34 -25.76
N GLU A 89 -8.80 -10.53 -25.92
CA GLU A 89 -8.52 -11.73 -25.11
C GLU A 89 -7.03 -12.14 -25.09
N HIS A 90 -6.19 -11.50 -25.92
CA HIS A 90 -4.78 -11.81 -26.12
C HIS A 90 -3.85 -10.69 -25.62
N GLY A 91 -4.39 -9.70 -24.89
CA GLY A 91 -3.60 -8.69 -24.18
C GLY A 91 -2.94 -7.64 -25.08
N ARG A 92 -3.45 -7.41 -26.30
CA ARG A 92 -2.89 -6.38 -27.20
C ARG A 92 -3.34 -4.98 -26.75
N LEU A 93 -2.38 -4.05 -26.68
CA LEU A 93 -2.56 -2.67 -26.21
C LEU A 93 -3.71 -1.94 -26.95
N PRO A 94 -4.40 -1.00 -26.29
CA PRO A 94 -5.52 -0.30 -26.90
C PRO A 94 -5.04 0.60 -28.04
N ILE A 95 -5.37 0.22 -29.27
CA ILE A 95 -5.15 1.05 -30.46
C ILE A 95 -6.33 2.03 -30.58
N PRO A 96 -6.10 3.34 -30.78
CA PRO A 96 -7.16 4.30 -31.06
C PRO A 96 -8.07 3.80 -32.17
N ALA A 97 -9.39 3.81 -31.96
CA ALA A 97 -10.36 3.30 -32.93
C ALA A 97 -10.27 4.00 -34.31
N SER A 98 -9.69 5.20 -34.35
CA SER A 98 -9.40 5.96 -35.57
C SER A 98 -8.29 5.31 -36.44
N LEU A 99 -7.31 4.65 -35.84
CA LEU A 99 -6.22 3.97 -36.55
C LEU A 99 -6.63 2.63 -37.17
N LEU A 100 -7.67 1.98 -36.63
CA LEU A 100 -8.22 0.74 -37.18
C LEU A 100 -9.13 0.98 -38.41
N ARG A 101 -9.54 2.22 -38.67
CA ARG A 101 -10.37 2.58 -39.85
C ARG A 101 -9.55 2.85 -41.11
N SER A 102 -8.22 2.92 -41.02
CA SER A 102 -7.36 3.11 -42.19
C SER A 102 -6.80 1.76 -42.67
N PRO A 103 -7.23 1.24 -43.84
CA PRO A 103 -6.82 -0.09 -44.32
C PRO A 103 -5.31 -0.20 -44.60
N GLU A 104 -4.62 0.92 -44.81
CA GLU A 104 -3.17 0.93 -45.05
C GLU A 104 -2.32 0.72 -43.78
N PHE A 105 -2.86 1.03 -42.60
CA PHE A 105 -2.11 0.96 -41.34
C PHE A 105 -2.07 -0.45 -40.75
N ALA A 106 -3.15 -1.22 -40.94
CA ALA A 106 -3.26 -2.59 -40.41
C ALA A 106 -2.19 -3.54 -40.97
N HIS A 107 -1.82 -3.42 -42.26
CA HIS A 107 -0.80 -4.28 -42.86
C HIS A 107 0.62 -3.88 -42.49
N ARG A 108 0.95 -2.58 -42.42
CA ARG A 108 2.30 -2.12 -42.03
C ARG A 108 2.61 -2.32 -40.54
N ALA A 109 1.61 -2.24 -39.67
CA ALA A 109 1.80 -2.42 -38.23
C ALA A 109 2.12 -3.88 -37.86
N ILE A 110 1.54 -4.85 -38.55
CA ILE A 110 1.78 -6.28 -38.30
C ILE A 110 3.19 -6.69 -38.79
N ASP A 111 3.58 -6.25 -39.99
CA ASP A 111 4.88 -6.61 -40.59
C ASP A 111 6.07 -5.95 -39.84
N SER A 112 5.90 -4.70 -39.38
CA SER A 112 6.95 -4.00 -38.61
C SER A 112 7.09 -4.53 -37.17
N HIS A 113 6.01 -4.99 -36.53
CA HIS A 113 6.09 -5.61 -35.20
C HIS A 113 6.75 -7.00 -35.23
N GLN A 114 6.50 -7.81 -36.26
CA GLN A 114 7.14 -9.13 -36.37
C GLN A 114 8.63 -9.01 -36.72
N ALA A 115 9.00 -8.06 -37.58
CA ALA A 115 10.40 -7.84 -37.96
C ALA A 115 11.24 -7.28 -36.79
N SER A 116 10.67 -6.41 -35.95
CA SER A 116 11.36 -5.84 -34.79
C SER A 116 11.49 -6.78 -33.60
N TYR A 117 10.56 -7.74 -33.43
CA TYR A 117 10.64 -8.75 -32.36
C TYR A 117 11.78 -9.76 -32.58
N LEU A 118 12.11 -10.07 -33.83
CA LEU A 118 13.17 -11.04 -34.16
C LEU A 118 14.56 -10.41 -34.24
N SER A 119 14.68 -9.09 -34.44
CA SER A 119 15.98 -8.42 -34.59
C SER A 119 16.60 -7.89 -33.29
N ASN A 120 15.84 -7.79 -32.19
CA ASN A 120 16.25 -7.10 -30.96
C ASN A 120 16.45 -8.00 -29.72
N LEU A 121 16.70 -9.31 -29.90
CA LEU A 121 17.18 -10.19 -28.82
C LEU A 121 18.67 -9.98 -28.48
N SER A 122 19.18 -8.75 -28.59
CA SER A 122 20.43 -8.34 -27.96
C SER A 122 20.10 -7.71 -26.60
N THR A 123 20.30 -8.50 -25.56
CA THR A 123 20.28 -8.10 -24.15
C THR A 123 20.95 -6.73 -23.99
N PHE A 124 20.21 -5.71 -23.54
CA PHE A 124 20.80 -4.43 -23.13
C PHE A 124 21.70 -4.66 -21.92
N HIS A 125 22.98 -4.92 -22.18
CA HIS A 125 23.99 -5.06 -21.16
C HIS A 125 24.38 -3.65 -20.71
N TYR A 126 23.69 -3.13 -19.69
CA TYR A 126 24.09 -1.88 -19.03
C TYR A 126 25.42 -2.14 -18.29
N SER A 127 26.52 -1.71 -18.89
CA SER A 127 27.82 -1.57 -18.22
C SER A 127 28.00 -0.08 -17.91
N PRO A 128 28.01 0.35 -16.64
CA PRO A 128 28.28 1.73 -16.31
C PRO A 128 29.78 2.01 -16.54
N GLU A 129 30.16 2.42 -17.75
CA GLU A 129 31.46 3.05 -17.98
C GLU A 129 31.44 4.46 -17.35
N SER A 130 31.79 4.55 -16.08
CA SER A 130 32.01 5.81 -15.37
C SER A 130 33.45 5.88 -14.88
N ASN A 131 34.37 6.22 -15.78
CA ASN A 131 35.68 6.71 -15.38
C ASN A 131 35.52 8.17 -14.93
N GLN A 132 35.48 8.40 -13.61
CA GLN A 132 35.67 9.76 -13.09
C GLN A 132 37.15 10.09 -13.10
N THR A 133 37.54 10.93 -14.05
CA THR A 133 38.89 11.48 -14.15
C THR A 133 39.05 12.60 -13.12
N ILE A 134 39.59 12.29 -11.94
CA ILE A 134 39.96 13.31 -10.94
C ILE A 134 41.39 13.77 -11.26
N THR A 135 41.53 15.01 -11.71
CA THR A 135 42.83 15.65 -11.92
C THR A 135 43.28 16.25 -10.58
N GLY A 136 44.32 15.68 -9.97
CA GLY A 136 44.96 16.27 -8.79
C GLY A 136 45.65 17.61 -9.11
N ALA A 137 45.94 18.41 -8.07
CA ALA A 137 46.66 19.68 -8.19
C ALA A 137 48.06 19.54 -8.84
N ASP A 138 48.57 18.31 -8.85
CA ASP A 138 49.84 17.82 -9.34
C ASP A 138 49.80 17.49 -10.85
N GLY A 139 48.64 17.57 -11.49
CA GLY A 139 48.43 17.18 -12.89
C GLY A 139 48.41 15.67 -13.14
N GLN A 140 48.60 14.84 -12.11
CA GLN A 140 48.42 13.39 -12.22
C GLN A 140 46.93 13.03 -12.17
N THR A 141 46.46 12.42 -13.24
CA THR A 141 45.13 11.82 -13.34
C THR A 141 45.22 10.41 -12.79
N MET A 142 44.73 10.21 -11.57
CA MET A 142 44.55 8.86 -11.03
C MET A 142 43.18 8.36 -11.45
N THR A 143 43.15 7.56 -12.52
CA THR A 143 41.97 6.79 -12.92
C THR A 143 41.98 5.50 -12.10
N THR A 144 41.43 5.53 -10.89
CA THR A 144 41.05 4.30 -10.20
C THR A 144 39.85 3.72 -10.97
N ALA A 145 40.13 2.76 -11.86
CA ALA A 145 39.08 2.00 -12.51
C ALA A 145 38.30 1.25 -11.42
N ALA A 146 37.11 1.75 -11.08
CA ALA A 146 36.22 1.05 -10.17
C ALA A 146 35.88 -0.29 -10.80
N SER A 147 36.25 -1.40 -10.15
CA SER A 147 35.92 -2.73 -10.64
C SER A 147 34.41 -2.88 -10.64
N THR A 148 33.81 -3.03 -11.82
CA THR A 148 32.37 -3.34 -11.93
C THR A 148 32.10 -4.66 -11.24
N PRO A 149 31.14 -4.74 -10.29
CA PRO A 149 30.84 -5.98 -9.61
C PRO A 149 30.34 -7.03 -10.63
N PRO A 150 30.57 -8.33 -10.38
CA PRO A 150 30.00 -9.39 -11.21
C PRO A 150 28.47 -9.30 -11.27
N THR A 151 27.86 -9.75 -12.37
CA THR A 151 26.41 -9.82 -12.46
C THR A 151 25.86 -10.92 -11.56
N PHE A 152 24.58 -10.82 -11.19
CA PHE A 152 23.90 -11.85 -10.39
C PHE A 152 24.06 -13.25 -11.01
N TRP A 153 23.90 -13.37 -12.32
CA TRP A 153 24.01 -14.64 -13.01
C TRP A 153 25.43 -15.23 -12.96
N GLN A 154 26.47 -14.39 -13.11
CA GLN A 154 27.86 -14.82 -12.95
C GLN A 154 28.12 -15.34 -11.53
N LEU A 155 27.60 -14.65 -10.51
CA LEU A 155 27.72 -15.07 -9.11
C LEU A 155 27.00 -16.39 -8.87
N TYR A 156 25.79 -16.56 -9.42
CA TYR A 156 25.02 -17.80 -9.29
C TYR A 156 25.73 -18.98 -9.97
N GLN A 157 26.16 -18.83 -11.22
CA GLN A 157 26.89 -19.88 -11.95
C GLN A 157 28.23 -20.23 -11.31
N GLY A 158 28.92 -19.23 -10.75
CA GLY A 158 30.18 -19.41 -10.05
C GLY A 158 30.05 -20.02 -8.65
N GLY A 159 28.82 -20.23 -8.15
CA GLY A 159 28.59 -20.69 -6.78
C GLY A 159 29.08 -19.68 -5.72
N GLN A 160 29.13 -18.40 -6.07
CA GLN A 160 29.63 -17.31 -5.22
C GLN A 160 28.51 -16.64 -4.40
N LEU A 161 27.24 -16.96 -4.67
CA LEU A 161 26.14 -16.52 -3.82
C LEU A 161 26.16 -17.26 -2.47
N PRO A 162 25.85 -16.57 -1.36
CA PRO A 162 25.86 -17.20 -0.05
C PRO A 162 24.80 -18.29 0.07
N ASN A 163 25.16 -19.42 0.69
CA ASN A 163 24.23 -20.51 0.99
C ASN A 163 23.15 -20.13 2.03
N LYS A 164 23.42 -19.08 2.82
CA LYS A 164 22.53 -18.56 3.84
C LYS A 164 22.62 -17.04 3.87
N GLY A 165 21.49 -16.37 3.79
CA GLY A 165 21.43 -14.92 3.66
C GLY A 165 21.62 -14.46 2.22
N PHE A 166 21.93 -13.20 2.01
CA PHE A 166 21.90 -12.52 0.73
C PHE A 166 23.17 -11.72 0.58
N LEU A 167 23.80 -11.79 -0.58
CA LEU A 167 24.75 -10.79 -1.01
C LEU A 167 23.97 -9.51 -1.32
N MET A 168 24.15 -8.48 -0.50
CA MET A 168 23.53 -7.17 -0.67
C MET A 168 24.30 -6.32 -1.68
N GLY A 169 25.61 -6.51 -1.73
CA GLY A 169 26.52 -5.88 -2.68
C GLY A 169 27.95 -5.88 -2.18
N TYR A 170 28.77 -5.04 -2.79
CA TYR A 170 30.17 -4.87 -2.43
C TYR A 170 30.38 -3.49 -1.81
N ASN A 171 31.11 -3.41 -0.69
CA ASN A 171 31.35 -2.18 0.03
C ASN A 171 32.14 -1.19 -0.86
N LEU A 172 31.59 0.01 -1.03
CA LEU A 172 32.22 1.09 -1.80
C LEU A 172 33.33 1.80 -1.03
N ASP A 173 33.31 1.71 0.31
CA ASP A 173 34.27 2.38 1.19
C ASP A 173 35.44 1.45 1.57
N GLU A 174 35.27 0.12 1.53
CA GLU A 174 36.25 -0.88 1.98
C GLU A 174 36.58 -1.90 0.87
N ASP A 175 37.42 -1.49 -0.09
CA ASP A 175 38.04 -2.33 -1.12
C ASP A 175 37.14 -3.35 -1.84
N GLY A 176 35.83 -3.08 -1.94
CA GLY A 176 34.89 -4.00 -2.55
C GLY A 176 34.65 -5.29 -1.76
N GLN A 177 34.75 -5.27 -0.42
CA GLN A 177 34.38 -6.43 0.39
C GLN A 177 32.89 -6.78 0.26
N GLU A 178 32.57 -8.07 0.27
CA GLU A 178 31.19 -8.55 0.21
C GLU A 178 30.42 -8.13 1.47
N VAL A 179 29.29 -7.46 1.27
CA VAL A 179 28.34 -7.16 2.33
C VAL A 179 27.16 -8.11 2.20
N THR A 180 26.96 -8.93 3.21
CA THR A 180 25.87 -9.90 3.27
C THR A 180 24.85 -9.49 4.33
N ALA A 181 23.60 -9.94 4.15
CA ALA A 181 22.53 -9.78 5.14
C ALA A 181 21.60 -10.98 5.15
N ASP A 182 20.88 -11.25 6.22
CA ASP A 182 19.75 -12.19 6.21
C ASP A 182 18.39 -11.53 6.50
N TRP A 183 17.31 -12.31 6.47
CA TRP A 183 15.98 -11.77 6.78
C TRP A 183 15.85 -11.26 8.22
N LYS A 184 16.73 -11.64 9.14
CA LYS A 184 16.80 -11.08 10.50
C LYS A 184 17.54 -9.75 10.55
N GLU A 185 18.22 -9.35 9.48
CA GLU A 185 18.81 -8.02 9.39
C GLU A 185 17.91 -7.11 8.55
N LEU A 186 17.19 -7.67 7.57
CA LEU A 186 16.22 -6.91 6.79
C LEU A 186 14.87 -6.74 7.50
N TYR A 187 14.41 -7.73 8.28
CA TYR A 187 13.10 -7.77 8.97
C TYR A 187 11.94 -7.22 8.11
N SER A 188 11.47 -6.03 8.45
CA SER A 188 10.65 -5.14 7.63
C SER A 188 11.58 -4.07 7.03
N SER A 189 11.96 -4.26 5.78
CA SER A 189 12.84 -3.32 5.07
C SER A 189 12.02 -2.35 4.23
N LEU A 190 12.46 -1.10 4.21
CA LEU A 190 11.93 -0.07 3.31
C LEU A 190 12.97 0.32 2.28
N VAL A 191 12.66 0.09 1.01
CA VAL A 191 13.51 0.37 -0.15
C VAL A 191 13.06 1.65 -0.83
N GLY A 192 13.98 2.61 -0.93
CA GLY A 192 13.77 3.93 -1.51
C GLY A 192 14.66 4.21 -2.72
N GLY A 193 14.32 5.23 -3.49
CA GLY A 193 15.13 5.68 -4.61
C GLY A 193 14.31 6.29 -5.74
N LYS A 194 14.93 7.17 -6.54
CA LYS A 194 14.29 7.71 -7.75
C LYS A 194 14.01 6.61 -8.78
N SER A 195 13.12 6.86 -9.72
CA SER A 195 12.91 5.96 -10.86
C SER A 195 14.22 5.73 -11.63
N GLY A 196 14.44 4.50 -12.09
CA GLY A 196 15.66 4.09 -12.80
C GLY A 196 16.94 4.01 -11.96
N ALA A 197 16.87 4.15 -10.62
CA ALA A 197 18.08 4.12 -9.77
C ALA A 197 18.65 2.71 -9.52
N GLY A 198 17.94 1.65 -9.91
CA GLY A 198 18.32 0.25 -9.65
C GLY A 198 17.54 -0.44 -8.52
N LYS A 199 16.41 0.13 -8.05
CA LYS A 199 15.57 -0.49 -7.00
C LYS A 199 15.17 -1.92 -7.37
N SER A 200 14.53 -2.09 -8.52
CA SER A 200 14.03 -3.38 -8.98
C SER A 200 15.16 -4.40 -9.15
N THR A 201 16.34 -3.97 -9.58
CA THR A 201 17.54 -4.81 -9.65
C THR A 201 17.95 -5.37 -8.30
N LEU A 202 18.04 -4.53 -7.26
CA LEU A 202 18.34 -5.00 -5.90
C LEU A 202 17.27 -5.99 -5.41
N ILE A 203 16.00 -5.62 -5.57
CA ILE A 203 14.87 -6.42 -5.07
C ILE A 203 14.87 -7.79 -5.73
N ARG A 204 15.04 -7.86 -7.06
CA ARG A 204 15.15 -9.14 -7.78
C ARG A 204 16.32 -9.97 -7.27
N SER A 205 17.49 -9.36 -7.04
CA SER A 205 18.66 -10.07 -6.49
C SER A 205 18.36 -10.69 -5.12
N ILE A 206 17.77 -9.93 -4.20
CA ILE A 206 17.43 -10.45 -2.85
C ILE A 206 16.35 -11.54 -2.95
N LEU A 207 15.30 -11.33 -3.74
CA LEU A 207 14.21 -12.28 -3.87
C LEU A 207 14.64 -13.56 -4.59
N ALA A 208 15.54 -13.49 -5.57
CA ALA A 208 16.15 -14.66 -6.21
C ALA A 208 16.94 -15.50 -5.21
N GLN A 209 17.80 -14.87 -4.40
CA GLN A 209 18.56 -15.57 -3.35
C GLN A 209 17.63 -16.16 -2.29
N SER A 210 16.56 -15.44 -1.90
CA SER A 210 15.55 -15.95 -1.00
C SER A 210 14.78 -17.13 -1.61
N ALA A 211 14.47 -17.11 -2.90
CA ALA A 211 13.81 -18.21 -3.61
C ALA A 211 14.68 -19.47 -3.60
N LEU A 212 15.98 -19.33 -3.90
CA LEU A 212 16.96 -20.42 -3.84
C LEU A 212 17.06 -21.05 -2.45
N GLN A 213 16.80 -20.28 -1.39
CA GLN A 213 16.76 -20.75 0.00
C GLN A 213 15.37 -21.26 0.45
N GLY A 214 14.39 -21.27 -0.46
CA GLY A 214 13.01 -21.74 -0.25
C GLY A 214 12.11 -20.75 0.47
N GLY A 215 12.33 -19.46 0.27
CA GLY A 215 11.36 -18.42 0.58
C GLY A 215 10.06 -18.59 -0.21
N ARG A 216 9.01 -17.94 0.28
CA ARG A 216 7.70 -17.81 -0.39
C ARG A 216 7.25 -16.37 -0.34
N PHE A 217 6.42 -16.01 -1.30
CA PHE A 217 6.11 -14.62 -1.59
C PHE A 217 4.60 -14.35 -1.55
N VAL A 218 4.24 -13.18 -1.05
CA VAL A 218 2.95 -12.53 -1.31
C VAL A 218 3.29 -11.17 -1.89
N VAL A 219 2.82 -10.89 -3.10
CA VAL A 219 3.18 -9.68 -3.85
C VAL A 219 1.96 -8.76 -3.94
N VAL A 220 2.14 -7.53 -3.48
CA VAL A 220 1.22 -6.41 -3.63
C VAL A 220 1.85 -5.44 -4.60
N ASP A 221 1.19 -5.23 -5.74
CA ASP A 221 1.66 -4.32 -6.78
C ASP A 221 0.47 -3.59 -7.42
N PRO A 222 0.16 -2.35 -6.99
CA PRO A 222 -0.98 -1.59 -7.50
C PRO A 222 -0.84 -1.19 -8.98
N HIS A 223 0.35 -1.36 -9.58
CA HIS A 223 0.64 -1.03 -10.96
C HIS A 223 0.79 -2.26 -11.86
N TYR A 224 0.53 -3.45 -11.34
CA TYR A 224 0.63 -4.71 -12.09
C TYR A 224 -0.17 -4.69 -13.41
N ALA A 225 -1.41 -4.17 -13.37
CA ALA A 225 -2.26 -4.06 -14.56
C ALA A 225 -1.79 -3.01 -15.58
N SER A 226 -0.81 -2.16 -15.24
CA SER A 226 -0.30 -1.08 -16.12
C SER A 226 0.84 -1.52 -17.05
N GLY A 227 1.30 -2.78 -16.97
CA GLY A 227 2.20 -3.38 -17.96
C GLY A 227 3.50 -4.00 -17.42
N GLU A 228 4.41 -4.30 -18.35
CA GLU A 228 5.60 -5.14 -18.16
C GLU A 228 6.69 -4.56 -17.23
N GLU A 229 6.65 -3.25 -16.95
CA GLU A 229 7.62 -2.61 -16.05
C GLU A 229 7.31 -2.81 -14.56
N SER A 230 6.16 -3.41 -14.24
CA SER A 230 5.75 -3.67 -12.85
C SER A 230 6.66 -4.71 -12.17
N LEU A 231 6.89 -4.54 -10.87
CA LEU A 231 7.70 -5.49 -10.11
C LEU A 231 7.04 -6.88 -10.13
N GLY A 232 5.72 -6.93 -9.97
CA GLY A 232 4.93 -8.15 -10.01
C GLY A 232 5.06 -8.90 -11.34
N ALA A 233 5.12 -8.19 -12.48
CA ALA A 233 5.38 -8.82 -13.79
C ALA A 233 6.78 -9.42 -13.83
N SER A 234 7.79 -8.69 -13.35
CA SER A 234 9.17 -9.21 -13.35
C SER A 234 9.40 -10.40 -12.43
N LEU A 235 8.54 -10.62 -11.43
CA LEU A 235 8.59 -11.77 -10.52
C LEU A 235 7.79 -12.99 -11.01
N GLN A 236 7.06 -12.91 -12.13
CA GLN A 236 6.28 -14.02 -12.67
C GLN A 236 7.05 -15.34 -12.86
N PRO A 237 8.34 -15.36 -13.21
CA PRO A 237 9.09 -16.61 -13.26
C PRO A 237 9.10 -17.38 -11.93
N LEU A 238 8.90 -16.70 -10.80
CA LEU A 238 8.82 -17.29 -9.46
C LEU A 238 7.37 -17.54 -9.00
N ARG A 239 6.38 -17.59 -9.91
CA ARG A 239 4.95 -17.73 -9.58
C ARG A 239 4.65 -18.97 -8.74
N ASN A 240 5.37 -20.07 -8.94
CA ASN A 240 5.24 -21.31 -8.16
C ASN A 240 5.64 -21.15 -6.67
N LEU A 241 6.38 -20.08 -6.33
CA LEU A 241 6.75 -19.72 -4.96
C LEU A 241 5.82 -18.66 -4.34
N MET A 242 4.88 -18.12 -5.13
CA MET A 242 3.88 -17.17 -4.63
C MET A 242 2.67 -17.90 -4.06
N LEU A 243 2.22 -17.49 -2.87
CA LEU A 243 1.08 -18.14 -2.18
C LEU A 243 -0.29 -17.74 -2.74
N CYS A 244 -0.34 -16.62 -3.47
CA CYS A 244 -1.51 -16.11 -4.16
C CYS A 244 -1.05 -15.39 -5.43
N ASP A 245 -2.00 -15.03 -6.30
CA ASP A 245 -1.70 -14.12 -7.41
C ASP A 245 -1.26 -12.75 -6.91
N VAL A 246 -0.63 -11.97 -7.81
CA VAL A 246 -0.22 -10.60 -7.52
C VAL A 246 -1.46 -9.76 -7.23
N ALA A 247 -1.53 -9.20 -6.03
CA ALA A 247 -2.64 -8.37 -5.59
C ALA A 247 -2.47 -6.96 -6.18
N SER A 248 -3.40 -6.53 -7.02
CA SER A 248 -3.29 -5.29 -7.80
C SER A 248 -4.43 -4.31 -7.56
N ASP A 249 -5.64 -4.80 -7.28
CA ASP A 249 -6.76 -3.96 -6.85
C ASP A 249 -6.84 -3.84 -5.33
N GLU A 250 -7.55 -2.82 -4.88
CA GLU A 250 -7.64 -2.44 -3.48
C GLU A 250 -8.15 -3.57 -2.56
N ARG A 251 -9.13 -4.35 -3.04
CA ARG A 251 -9.71 -5.46 -2.27
C ARG A 251 -8.73 -6.62 -2.19
N GLN A 252 -8.13 -7.00 -3.33
CA GLN A 252 -7.09 -8.02 -3.37
C GLN A 252 -5.92 -7.69 -2.44
N ILE A 253 -5.52 -6.41 -2.41
CA ILE A 253 -4.43 -5.94 -1.55
C ILE A 253 -4.79 -6.13 -0.08
N VAL A 254 -5.98 -5.70 0.35
CA VAL A 254 -6.44 -5.89 1.74
C VAL A 254 -6.54 -7.39 2.09
N ASP A 255 -7.07 -8.21 1.18
CA ASP A 255 -7.18 -9.66 1.38
C ASP A 255 -5.79 -10.32 1.51
N ALA A 256 -4.83 -9.94 0.67
CA ALA A 256 -3.44 -10.41 0.73
C ALA A 256 -2.74 -10.00 2.04
N LEU A 257 -2.94 -8.76 2.49
CA LEU A 257 -2.40 -8.27 3.76
C LEU A 257 -2.98 -9.05 4.95
N ASN A 258 -4.30 -9.22 4.98
CA ASN A 258 -4.99 -10.01 6.01
C ASN A 258 -4.53 -11.46 6.01
N TYR A 259 -4.31 -12.04 4.82
CA TYR A 259 -3.80 -13.40 4.66
C TYR A 259 -2.40 -13.57 5.28
N VAL A 260 -1.48 -12.64 5.01
CA VAL A 260 -0.14 -12.63 5.61
C VAL A 260 -0.22 -12.48 7.13
N GLY A 261 -1.02 -11.53 7.63
CA GLY A 261 -1.23 -11.32 9.06
C GLY A 261 -1.75 -12.59 9.77
N ALA A 262 -2.70 -13.28 9.14
CA ALA A 262 -3.27 -14.52 9.64
C ALA A 262 -2.26 -15.67 9.66
N ILE A 263 -1.39 -15.81 8.65
CA ILE A 263 -0.27 -16.78 8.68
C ILE A 263 0.65 -16.47 9.86
N GLY A 264 1.03 -15.21 10.04
CA GLY A 264 1.85 -14.77 11.16
C GLY A 264 1.26 -15.17 12.51
N GLN A 265 -0.03 -14.91 12.73
CA GLN A 265 -0.72 -15.27 13.98
C GLN A 265 -0.80 -16.78 14.19
N ARG A 266 -1.15 -17.56 13.16
CA ARG A 266 -1.19 -19.03 13.27
C ARG A 266 0.17 -19.63 13.61
N ARG A 267 1.26 -19.08 13.06
CA ARG A 267 2.62 -19.53 13.38
C ARG A 267 3.03 -19.17 14.80
N LEU A 268 2.69 -17.96 15.28
CA LEU A 268 2.93 -17.54 16.67
C LEU A 268 2.17 -18.43 17.66
N ALA A 269 0.92 -18.79 17.34
CA ALA A 269 0.11 -19.71 18.12
C ALA A 269 0.54 -21.19 18.02
N GLY A 270 1.55 -21.51 17.20
CA GLY A 270 2.03 -22.88 16.98
C GLY A 270 1.06 -23.78 16.19
N GLN A 271 0.01 -23.21 15.59
CA GLN A 271 -0.98 -23.94 14.79
C GLN A 271 -0.43 -24.32 13.41
N ASP A 272 0.38 -23.43 12.83
CA ASP A 272 1.16 -23.72 11.64
C ASP A 272 2.54 -24.24 12.07
N LYS A 273 2.96 -25.40 11.52
CA LYS A 273 4.28 -26.01 11.78
C LYS A 273 5.31 -25.65 10.72
N GLU A 274 4.87 -25.14 9.57
CA GLU A 274 5.77 -24.77 8.49
C GLU A 274 6.53 -23.49 8.84
N ARG A 275 7.83 -23.47 8.54
CA ARG A 275 8.74 -22.37 8.93
C ARG A 275 9.56 -21.84 7.75
N TRP A 276 9.09 -22.03 6.53
CA TRP A 276 9.69 -21.37 5.38
C TRP A 276 9.55 -19.83 5.52
N PRO A 277 10.56 -19.05 5.10
CA PRO A 277 10.47 -17.59 5.11
C PRO A 277 9.32 -17.13 4.21
N LEU A 278 8.35 -16.39 4.79
CA LEU A 278 7.30 -15.68 4.07
C LEU A 278 7.71 -14.23 3.93
N ILE A 279 7.75 -13.71 2.71
CA ILE A 279 8.08 -12.31 2.43
C ILE A 279 6.85 -11.66 1.80
N LEU A 280 6.31 -10.65 2.49
CA LEU A 280 5.36 -9.70 1.93
C LEU A 280 6.13 -8.64 1.14
N ILE A 281 5.90 -8.57 -0.17
CA ILE A 281 6.51 -7.59 -1.06
C ILE A 281 5.44 -6.56 -1.41
N VAL A 282 5.72 -5.29 -1.15
CA VAL A 282 4.78 -4.19 -1.39
C VAL A 282 5.42 -3.17 -2.31
N ASP A 283 5.06 -3.20 -3.59
CA ASP A 283 5.48 -2.17 -4.53
C ASP A 283 4.67 -0.88 -4.36
N GLU A 284 5.31 0.25 -4.63
CA GLU A 284 4.76 1.60 -4.51
C GLU A 284 3.99 1.84 -3.18
N THR A 285 4.61 1.41 -2.07
CA THR A 285 4.14 1.55 -0.68
C THR A 285 3.71 2.98 -0.37
N THR A 286 4.41 3.99 -0.89
CA THR A 286 4.07 5.40 -0.70
C THR A 286 2.71 5.78 -1.25
N ALA A 287 2.27 5.20 -2.37
CA ALA A 287 0.93 5.43 -2.90
C ALA A 287 -0.13 4.67 -2.08
N LEU A 288 0.19 3.48 -1.56
CA LEU A 288 -0.74 2.70 -0.76
C LEU A 288 -1.08 3.35 0.58
N PHE A 289 -0.10 4.00 1.23
CA PHE A 289 -0.38 4.77 2.46
C PHE A 289 -1.28 5.99 2.25
N GLN A 290 -1.40 6.50 1.02
CA GLN A 290 -2.34 7.57 0.71
C GLN A 290 -3.79 7.06 0.56
N ARG A 291 -4.00 5.74 0.43
CA ARG A 291 -5.32 5.12 0.31
C ARG A 291 -5.81 4.68 1.67
N SER A 292 -6.83 5.36 2.19
CA SER A 292 -7.27 5.24 3.59
C SER A 292 -7.57 3.82 4.08
N ASN A 293 -8.13 2.96 3.23
CA ASN A 293 -8.50 1.60 3.62
C ASN A 293 -7.33 0.61 3.55
N VAL A 294 -6.43 0.75 2.56
CA VAL A 294 -5.21 -0.07 2.46
C VAL A 294 -4.21 0.33 3.54
N ALA A 295 -4.09 1.63 3.82
CA ALA A 295 -3.14 2.17 4.79
C ALA A 295 -3.31 1.51 6.18
N GLY A 296 -4.56 1.40 6.67
CA GLY A 296 -4.83 0.79 7.96
C GLY A 296 -4.41 -0.69 8.04
N ALA A 297 -4.78 -1.47 7.03
CA ALA A 297 -4.40 -2.89 6.95
C ALA A 297 -2.88 -3.06 6.84
N LEU A 298 -2.23 -2.26 5.99
CA LEU A 298 -0.80 -2.30 5.76
C LEU A 298 -0.02 -1.92 7.02
N THR A 299 -0.37 -0.83 7.69
CA THR A 299 0.25 -0.42 8.96
C THR A 299 0.08 -1.49 10.04
N SER A 300 -1.10 -2.12 10.13
CA SER A 300 -1.34 -3.20 11.09
C SER A 300 -0.42 -4.40 10.85
N VAL A 301 -0.32 -4.85 9.60
CA VAL A 301 0.53 -6.01 9.23
C VAL A 301 2.01 -5.69 9.41
N LEU A 302 2.48 -4.49 9.03
CA LEU A 302 3.87 -4.08 9.24
C LEU A 302 4.23 -3.95 10.72
N GLY A 303 3.31 -3.42 11.53
CA GLY A 303 3.46 -3.39 13.00
C GLY A 303 3.62 -4.80 13.57
N GLN A 304 2.75 -5.74 13.15
CA GLN A 304 2.83 -7.13 13.56
C GLN A 304 4.15 -7.80 13.12
N ILE A 305 4.60 -7.54 11.88
CA ILE A 305 5.84 -8.10 11.32
C ILE A 305 7.07 -7.61 12.08
N SER A 306 7.15 -6.31 12.31
CA SER A 306 8.30 -5.69 12.99
C SER A 306 8.45 -6.14 14.45
N GLN A 307 7.34 -6.36 15.16
CA GLN A 307 7.36 -6.65 16.59
C GLN A 307 7.37 -8.14 16.91
N GLU A 308 6.53 -8.92 16.23
CA GLU A 308 6.18 -10.28 16.68
C GLU A 308 6.59 -11.36 15.67
N THR A 309 6.13 -11.24 14.41
CA THR A 309 6.17 -12.39 13.50
C THR A 309 7.54 -12.66 12.87
N ARG A 310 8.51 -11.75 13.07
CA ARG A 310 9.91 -11.98 12.70
C ARG A 310 10.49 -13.29 13.28
N LYS A 311 10.05 -13.69 14.49
CA LYS A 311 10.51 -14.92 15.15
C LYS A 311 9.97 -16.19 14.50
N VAL A 312 8.91 -16.07 13.70
CA VAL A 312 8.24 -17.18 13.01
C VAL A 312 8.40 -17.11 11.49
N GLY A 313 9.41 -16.36 11.02
CA GLY A 313 9.81 -16.34 9.62
C GLY A 313 8.83 -15.62 8.70
N VAL A 314 8.16 -14.57 9.17
CA VAL A 314 7.34 -13.67 8.32
C VAL A 314 7.99 -12.29 8.30
N TYR A 315 8.27 -11.79 7.11
CA TYR A 315 9.06 -10.60 6.82
C TYR A 315 8.36 -9.70 5.81
N ALA A 316 8.82 -8.45 5.67
CA ALA A 316 8.29 -7.52 4.69
C ALA A 316 9.40 -6.76 3.95
N MET A 317 9.16 -6.50 2.67
CA MET A 317 9.98 -5.63 1.83
C MET A 317 9.05 -4.65 1.14
N CYS A 318 9.06 -3.41 1.60
CA CYS A 318 8.24 -2.32 1.08
C CYS A 318 9.07 -1.40 0.22
N ILE A 319 8.52 -0.93 -0.89
CA ILE A 319 9.25 -0.19 -1.92
C ILE A 319 8.51 1.12 -2.18
N GLY A 320 9.22 2.24 -2.21
CA GLY A 320 8.63 3.55 -2.48
C GLY A 320 9.61 4.50 -3.15
N GLN A 321 9.10 5.62 -3.63
CA GLN A 321 9.91 6.62 -4.34
C GLN A 321 9.88 7.98 -3.64
N ASN A 322 8.70 8.45 -3.25
CA ASN A 322 8.49 9.80 -2.75
C ASN A 322 8.01 9.77 -1.29
N PHE A 323 8.97 9.71 -0.37
CA PHE A 323 8.70 9.77 1.06
C PHE A 323 8.47 11.21 1.52
N ASP A 324 7.29 11.46 2.05
CA ASP A 324 6.90 12.73 2.69
C ASP A 324 6.43 12.46 4.12
N GLY A 325 6.73 13.39 5.04
CA GLY A 325 6.43 13.22 6.46
C GLY A 325 4.93 13.16 6.79
N ARG A 326 4.04 13.58 5.88
CA ARG A 326 2.58 13.44 6.03
C ARG A 326 2.09 12.04 5.68
N VAL A 327 2.74 11.38 4.71
CA VAL A 327 2.39 10.03 4.26
C VAL A 327 3.08 8.99 5.13
N MET A 328 4.32 9.27 5.52
CA MET A 328 5.15 8.39 6.31
C MET A 328 5.48 9.06 7.63
N ASP A 329 4.52 8.97 8.56
CA ASP A 329 4.70 9.48 9.91
C ASP A 329 5.75 8.65 10.67
N THR A 330 6.06 9.09 11.90
CA THR A 330 7.07 8.40 12.72
C THR A 330 6.63 6.99 13.11
N THR A 331 5.33 6.74 13.28
CA THR A 331 4.80 5.42 13.67
C THR A 331 5.00 4.40 12.55
N VAL A 332 4.61 4.77 11.33
CA VAL A 332 4.79 3.94 10.13
C VAL A 332 6.27 3.74 9.85
N ARG A 333 7.08 4.81 9.88
CA ARG A 333 8.52 4.71 9.68
C ARG A 333 9.19 3.75 10.67
N ASN A 334 8.84 3.85 11.95
CA ASN A 334 9.42 3.00 12.99
C ASN A 334 8.96 1.53 12.92
N SER A 335 7.97 1.22 12.06
CA SER A 335 7.61 -0.16 11.73
C SER A 335 8.61 -0.81 10.76
N PHE A 336 9.52 -0.03 10.17
CA PHE A 336 10.63 -0.54 9.37
C PHE A 336 11.91 -0.55 10.21
N VAL A 337 12.57 -1.71 10.26
CA VAL A 337 13.78 -1.90 11.07
C VAL A 337 15.05 -1.67 10.25
N SER A 338 14.96 -1.84 8.92
CA SER A 338 16.05 -1.66 7.98
C SER A 338 15.64 -0.69 6.88
N MET A 339 16.55 0.20 6.49
CA MET A 339 16.31 1.21 5.46
C MET A 339 17.33 1.05 4.34
N ILE A 340 16.86 0.90 3.11
CA ILE A 340 17.73 0.83 1.94
C ILE A 340 17.33 1.96 1.01
N SER A 341 18.29 2.74 0.54
CA SER A 341 18.04 3.76 -0.48
C SER A 341 19.04 3.57 -1.61
N MET A 342 18.51 3.47 -2.83
CA MET A 342 19.28 3.75 -4.03
C MET A 342 19.53 5.27 -4.11
N ARG A 343 20.05 5.74 -5.24
CA ARG A 343 20.12 7.19 -5.49
C ARG A 343 18.76 7.86 -5.28
N ALA A 344 18.70 8.85 -4.39
CA ALA A 344 17.51 9.61 -4.05
C ALA A 344 17.86 11.07 -3.76
N ARG A 345 16.86 11.95 -3.69
CA ARG A 345 17.11 13.29 -3.14
C ARG A 345 17.35 13.19 -1.64
N ARG A 346 18.23 14.04 -1.12
CA ARG A 346 18.63 14.03 0.30
C ARG A 346 17.46 14.18 1.27
N ASP A 347 16.53 15.07 0.96
CA ASP A 347 15.32 15.31 1.77
C ASP A 347 14.43 14.07 1.84
N VAL A 348 14.18 13.42 0.70
CA VAL A 348 13.39 12.18 0.60
C VAL A 348 14.02 11.03 1.39
N ALA A 349 15.32 10.77 1.19
CA ALA A 349 16.04 9.71 1.91
C ALA A 349 16.15 9.99 3.42
N ARG A 350 16.24 11.26 3.82
CA ARG A 350 16.19 11.66 5.24
C ARG A 350 14.81 11.42 5.85
N VAL A 351 13.72 11.67 5.13
CA VAL A 351 12.37 11.35 5.61
C VAL A 351 12.20 9.84 5.77
N GLN A 352 12.66 9.07 4.77
CA GLN A 352 12.63 7.61 4.78
C GLN A 352 13.31 7.04 6.03
N SER A 353 14.55 7.47 6.30
CA SER A 353 15.39 6.89 7.34
C SER A 353 15.34 7.58 8.69
N GLY A 354 14.93 8.85 8.74
CA GLY A 354 15.12 9.72 9.91
C GLY A 354 16.57 10.20 10.11
N SER A 355 17.52 9.83 9.25
CA SER A 355 18.94 10.18 9.39
C SER A 355 19.42 11.18 8.34
N THR A 356 20.06 12.25 8.80
CA THR A 356 20.66 13.27 7.91
C THR A 356 21.87 12.72 7.17
N GLU A 357 22.68 11.89 7.80
CA GLU A 357 23.87 11.27 7.18
C GLU A 357 23.47 10.29 6.08
N PHE A 358 22.46 9.45 6.34
CA PHE A 358 21.89 8.57 5.33
C PHE A 358 21.37 9.34 4.11
N GLY A 359 20.69 10.46 4.34
CA GLY A 359 20.23 11.33 3.25
C GLY A 359 21.37 11.92 2.43
N LYS A 360 22.50 12.31 3.05
CA LYS A 360 23.69 12.80 2.34
C LYS A 360 24.31 11.69 1.48
N MET A 361 24.44 10.48 2.05
CA MET A 361 24.99 9.33 1.32
C MET A 361 24.12 8.97 0.11
N ALA A 362 22.80 8.90 0.28
CA ALA A 362 21.86 8.52 -0.78
C ALA A 362 21.87 9.49 -1.98
N GLU A 363 22.17 10.78 -1.77
CA GLU A 363 22.21 11.80 -2.82
C GLU A 363 23.42 11.64 -3.75
N THR A 364 24.55 11.14 -3.23
CA THR A 364 25.81 11.00 -3.97
C THR A 364 25.94 9.67 -4.72
N LEU A 365 25.04 8.72 -4.48
CA LEU A 365 25.05 7.40 -5.14
C LEU A 365 24.89 7.53 -6.65
N MET A 366 25.51 6.60 -7.37
CA MET A 366 25.29 6.35 -8.80
C MET A 366 24.18 5.31 -9.03
N ILE A 367 23.82 5.07 -10.29
CA ILE A 367 22.88 4.00 -10.64
C ILE A 367 23.54 2.66 -10.31
N GLY A 368 22.78 1.73 -9.70
CA GLY A 368 23.31 0.45 -9.25
C GLY A 368 24.08 0.53 -7.93
N GLN A 369 24.11 1.69 -7.27
CA GLN A 369 24.64 1.83 -5.92
C GLN A 369 23.49 2.04 -4.92
N ALA A 370 23.71 1.57 -3.69
CA ALA A 370 22.76 1.70 -2.59
C ALA A 370 23.47 2.18 -1.33
N VAL A 371 22.71 2.78 -0.41
CA VAL A 371 23.07 2.87 1.00
C VAL A 371 22.08 2.03 1.79
N TRP A 372 22.60 1.15 2.63
CA TRP A 372 21.81 0.32 3.53
C TRP A 372 22.11 0.72 4.97
N MET A 373 21.07 1.02 5.74
CA MET A 373 21.13 1.19 7.18
C MET A 373 20.60 -0.07 7.85
N ALA A 374 21.50 -0.79 8.51
CA ALA A 374 21.18 -1.99 9.26
C ALA A 374 20.39 -1.65 10.54
N PRO A 375 19.76 -2.63 11.20
CA PRO A 375 19.06 -2.43 12.47
C PRO A 375 19.91 -1.82 13.59
N SER A 376 21.24 -2.01 13.53
CA SER A 376 22.21 -1.42 14.46
C SER A 376 22.38 0.10 14.27
N GLY A 377 21.91 0.66 13.16
CA GLY A 377 22.18 2.02 12.71
C GLY A 377 23.47 2.15 11.89
N GLU A 378 24.21 1.06 11.69
CA GLU A 378 25.38 1.03 10.80
C GLU A 378 24.94 1.26 9.35
N MET A 379 25.73 2.04 8.61
CA MET A 379 25.45 2.42 7.24
C MET A 379 26.50 1.83 6.31
N HIS A 380 26.06 1.09 5.30
CA HIS A 380 26.91 0.48 4.28
C HIS A 380 26.61 1.11 2.92
N ARG A 381 27.64 1.61 2.24
CA ARG A 381 27.54 2.05 0.84
C ARG A 381 27.91 0.88 -0.06
N LEU A 382 27.00 0.50 -0.94
CA LEU A 382 27.05 -0.76 -1.67
C LEU A 382 27.05 -0.53 -3.17
N SER A 383 27.87 -1.31 -3.89
CA SER A 383 27.72 -1.58 -5.32
C SER A 383 26.89 -2.83 -5.49
N VAL A 384 25.70 -2.71 -6.10
CA VAL A 384 24.73 -3.80 -6.21
C VAL A 384 24.96 -4.60 -7.49
N PRO A 385 25.14 -5.93 -7.43
CA PRO A 385 25.19 -6.79 -8.61
C PRO A 385 23.96 -6.59 -9.49
N ASN A 386 24.17 -6.46 -10.80
CA ASN A 386 23.05 -6.35 -11.73
C ASN A 386 22.29 -7.68 -11.81
N CYS A 387 20.97 -7.61 -11.62
CA CYS A 387 20.01 -8.72 -11.65
C CYS A 387 18.81 -8.31 -12.49
N THR A 388 18.63 -9.00 -13.59
CA THR A 388 17.62 -8.75 -14.62
C THR A 388 16.43 -9.70 -14.44
N ALA A 389 15.33 -9.46 -15.16
CA ALA A 389 14.20 -10.40 -15.19
C ALA A 389 14.59 -11.74 -15.83
N ALA A 390 15.46 -11.73 -16.84
CA ALA A 390 15.97 -12.95 -17.46
C ALA A 390 16.75 -13.83 -16.47
N ASP A 391 17.48 -13.22 -15.52
CA ASP A 391 18.16 -13.96 -14.47
C ASP A 391 17.17 -14.70 -13.56
N LEU A 392 15.99 -14.11 -13.30
CA LEU A 392 14.92 -14.79 -12.55
C LEU A 392 14.32 -15.97 -13.30
N GLU A 393 14.18 -15.89 -14.63
CA GLU A 393 13.77 -17.03 -15.44
C GLU A 393 14.76 -18.19 -15.35
N LEU A 394 16.05 -17.88 -15.35
CA LEU A 394 17.10 -18.89 -15.22
C LEU A 394 17.13 -19.51 -13.82
N VAL A 395 16.91 -18.71 -12.77
CA VAL A 395 16.71 -19.21 -11.40
C VAL A 395 15.46 -20.08 -11.32
N ALA A 396 14.35 -19.67 -11.93
CA ALA A 396 13.10 -20.44 -11.92
C ALA A 396 13.29 -21.85 -12.51
N ARG A 397 14.00 -21.96 -13.64
CA ARG A 397 14.31 -23.26 -14.27
C ARG A 397 15.11 -24.21 -13.37
N SER A 398 15.84 -23.68 -12.39
CA SER A 398 16.55 -24.53 -11.42
C SER A 398 15.61 -25.32 -10.50
N PHE A 399 14.35 -24.89 -10.37
CA PHE A 399 13.32 -25.57 -9.59
C PHE A 399 12.58 -26.66 -10.39
N ASP A 400 12.62 -26.64 -11.73
CA ASP A 400 11.84 -27.56 -12.59
C ASP A 400 12.67 -28.75 -13.12
N GLY A 401 13.99 -28.73 -12.97
CA GLY A 401 14.86 -29.79 -13.47
C GLY A 401 14.78 -31.10 -12.67
N PRO A 402 15.29 -32.24 -13.18
CA PRO A 402 15.39 -33.50 -12.42
C PRO A 402 16.19 -33.39 -11.11
N ASN A 403 17.01 -32.33 -10.98
CA ASN A 403 17.69 -31.96 -9.73
C ASN A 403 16.78 -31.29 -8.68
N ALA A 404 15.52 -30.98 -9.00
CA ALA A 404 14.52 -30.49 -8.05
C ALA A 404 14.30 -31.48 -6.88
N GLN A 405 14.54 -32.78 -7.13
CA GLN A 405 14.48 -33.80 -6.09
C GLN A 405 15.78 -33.95 -5.27
N ALA A 406 16.93 -33.46 -5.76
CA ALA A 406 18.21 -33.55 -5.04
C ALA A 406 18.28 -32.59 -3.84
N ASN A 407 17.56 -31.46 -3.92
CA ASN A 407 17.27 -30.61 -2.77
C ASN A 407 15.98 -31.10 -2.11
N GLY A 408 16.05 -32.17 -1.31
CA GLY A 408 14.92 -32.91 -0.70
C GLY A 408 13.85 -32.07 0.02
N ARG A 409 13.04 -31.34 -0.74
CA ARG A 409 11.84 -30.62 -0.35
C ARG A 409 10.71 -31.16 -1.20
N THR A 410 9.99 -32.11 -0.62
CA THR A 410 8.75 -32.66 -1.17
C THR A 410 7.79 -31.51 -1.43
N LEU A 411 7.65 -31.12 -2.70
CA LEU A 411 6.50 -30.35 -3.14
C LEU A 411 5.26 -31.22 -2.89
N LEU A 412 4.30 -30.65 -2.17
CA LEU A 412 3.08 -31.33 -1.74
C LEU A 412 2.42 -32.04 -2.92
N PRO A 413 1.91 -33.27 -2.76
CA PRO A 413 1.06 -33.87 -3.78
C PRO A 413 -0.18 -33.01 -3.93
N GLU A 414 -0.55 -32.70 -5.18
CA GLU A 414 -1.86 -32.17 -5.51
C GLU A 414 -2.91 -33.03 -4.80
N VAL A 415 -3.78 -32.38 -4.02
CA VAL A 415 -4.94 -33.02 -3.40
C VAL A 415 -5.89 -33.38 -4.53
N GLY A 416 -5.66 -34.55 -5.13
CA GLY A 416 -6.59 -35.19 -6.04
C GLY A 416 -7.85 -35.55 -5.27
N GLY A 417 -8.90 -34.77 -5.48
CA GLY A 417 -10.24 -35.05 -4.98
C GLY A 417 -10.67 -36.44 -5.45
N THR A 418 -10.58 -37.42 -4.55
CA THR A 418 -11.13 -38.75 -4.78
C THR A 418 -12.48 -38.83 -4.08
N SER A 419 -13.51 -38.50 -4.85
CA SER A 419 -14.88 -38.91 -4.56
C SER A 419 -14.94 -40.44 -4.65
N GLN A 420 -15.15 -41.12 -3.53
CA GLN A 420 -15.62 -42.50 -3.55
C GLN A 420 -16.83 -42.70 -2.63
N PRO A 421 -17.76 -43.59 -3.02
CA PRO A 421 -19.13 -43.60 -2.56
C PRO A 421 -19.30 -44.37 -1.26
N THR A 422 -20.30 -43.94 -0.50
CA THR A 422 -20.80 -44.56 0.72
C THR A 422 -21.32 -45.97 0.44
N SER A 423 -20.69 -46.97 1.06
CA SER A 423 -21.26 -48.32 1.20
C SER A 423 -21.50 -48.60 2.68
N GLN A 424 -22.75 -48.99 2.96
CA GLN A 424 -23.30 -49.36 4.25
C GLN A 424 -22.60 -50.60 4.83
N ALA A 425 -22.31 -50.56 6.14
CA ALA A 425 -22.24 -51.77 6.95
C ALA A 425 -22.54 -51.44 8.43
N THR A 426 -23.73 -51.87 8.84
CA THR A 426 -24.19 -52.07 10.21
C THR A 426 -23.27 -53.02 10.97
N SER A 427 -22.90 -52.71 12.22
CA SER A 427 -22.85 -53.68 13.34
C SER A 427 -22.56 -53.03 14.70
N GLN A 428 -23.60 -53.10 15.54
CA GLN A 428 -23.60 -53.56 16.93
C GLN A 428 -22.87 -52.79 18.03
N ALA A 429 -23.73 -52.34 18.95
CA ALA A 429 -23.43 -51.85 20.28
C ALA A 429 -22.86 -52.96 21.20
N THR A 430 -21.94 -52.58 22.07
CA THR A 430 -21.79 -53.21 23.39
C THR A 430 -21.37 -52.13 24.40
N SER A 431 -22.24 -51.93 25.37
CA SER A 431 -22.10 -51.01 26.49
C SER A 431 -21.17 -51.58 27.56
N GLN A 432 -20.12 -50.85 27.95
CA GLN A 432 -19.53 -50.92 29.30
C GLN A 432 -18.95 -49.56 29.70
N ALA A 433 -19.47 -49.01 30.79
CA ALA A 433 -18.86 -48.02 31.68
C ALA A 433 -18.64 -48.73 33.05
N PRO A 434 -17.99 -48.13 34.07
CA PRO A 434 -17.38 -46.80 34.18
C PRO A 434 -15.97 -46.80 34.81
N THR A 435 -15.29 -45.65 34.83
CA THR A 435 -14.44 -45.27 35.98
C THR A 435 -14.34 -43.75 36.09
N ASN A 436 -14.79 -43.25 37.25
CA ASN A 436 -14.66 -41.89 37.74
C ASN A 436 -13.19 -41.50 37.94
N ILE A 437 -12.79 -40.33 37.46
CA ILE A 437 -11.67 -39.58 38.01
C ILE A 437 -12.18 -38.18 38.36
N VAL A 438 -12.29 -37.98 39.66
CA VAL A 438 -12.56 -36.71 40.35
C VAL A 438 -11.31 -35.84 40.22
N TRP A 439 -11.47 -34.60 39.77
CA TRP A 439 -10.48 -33.54 39.99
C TRP A 439 -11.11 -32.45 40.85
N GLU A 440 -10.53 -32.34 42.03
CA GLU A 440 -10.83 -31.42 43.12
C GLU A 440 -10.24 -30.04 42.77
N VAL A 441 -11.09 -29.02 42.67
CA VAL A 441 -10.66 -27.62 42.51
C VAL A 441 -10.80 -26.95 43.87
N GLY A 442 -9.65 -26.65 44.48
CA GLY A 442 -9.54 -25.91 45.73
C GLY A 442 -10.10 -24.50 45.60
N SER A 443 -11.08 -24.22 46.44
CA SER A 443 -11.61 -22.89 46.74
C SER A 443 -10.76 -22.28 47.85
N GLU A 444 -10.09 -21.16 47.56
CA GLU A 444 -9.66 -20.23 48.60
C GLU A 444 -10.53 -18.96 48.55
N VAL A 445 -11.03 -18.64 49.74
CA VAL A 445 -11.99 -17.61 50.06
C VAL A 445 -11.24 -16.30 50.33
N GLY A 446 -11.52 -15.28 49.50
CA GLY A 446 -11.12 -13.90 49.75
C GLY A 446 -12.35 -13.01 49.71
N SER A 447 -12.86 -12.66 50.89
CA SER A 447 -14.03 -11.82 51.13
C SER A 447 -13.64 -10.34 51.09
N GLU A 448 -14.05 -9.58 50.06
CA GLU A 448 -14.10 -8.12 50.12
C GLU A 448 -15.35 -7.55 49.43
N VAL A 449 -16.19 -6.92 50.26
CA VAL A 449 -17.04 -5.72 50.10
C VAL A 449 -17.74 -5.47 48.74
N PRO A 450 -19.09 -5.53 48.67
CA PRO A 450 -19.82 -5.06 47.51
C PRO A 450 -19.94 -3.53 47.53
N CYS A 451 -19.28 -2.86 46.59
CA CYS A 451 -19.68 -1.52 46.15
C CYS A 451 -20.87 -1.67 45.18
N GLU A 452 -22.05 -1.21 45.59
CA GLU A 452 -23.19 -1.01 44.70
C GLU A 452 -22.86 0.08 43.68
N VAL A 453 -22.36 -0.31 42.50
CA VAL A 453 -22.25 0.55 41.33
C VAL A 453 -23.54 0.42 40.53
N GLY A 454 -24.32 1.50 40.50
CA GLY A 454 -25.60 1.58 39.79
C GLY A 454 -25.48 1.28 38.30
N THR A 455 -25.98 0.12 37.87
CA THR A 455 -26.09 -0.34 36.48
C THR A 455 -27.16 0.38 35.65
N ARG A 456 -27.61 1.58 36.05
CA ARG A 456 -28.72 2.30 35.38
C ARG A 456 -28.31 3.32 34.31
N GLY A 457 -27.03 3.41 33.93
CA GLY A 457 -26.55 4.46 33.01
C GLY A 457 -26.02 4.00 31.64
N LEU A 458 -25.57 2.75 31.50
CA LEU A 458 -24.87 2.29 30.29
C LEU A 458 -25.80 2.08 29.09
N ASP A 459 -27.05 1.66 29.33
CA ASP A 459 -27.98 1.28 28.25
C ASP A 459 -28.40 2.48 27.39
N ALA A 460 -28.75 3.62 28.01
CA ALA A 460 -29.18 4.81 27.29
C ALA A 460 -28.07 5.43 26.42
N ARG A 461 -26.81 5.29 26.84
CA ARG A 461 -25.65 5.77 26.08
C ARG A 461 -25.36 4.84 24.89
N ALA A 462 -25.43 3.54 25.09
CA ALA A 462 -25.27 2.55 24.02
C ALA A 462 -26.35 2.69 22.94
N GLU A 463 -27.60 2.94 23.32
CA GLU A 463 -28.70 3.21 22.38
C GLU A 463 -28.45 4.48 21.53
N ARG A 464 -27.93 5.56 22.14
CA ARG A 464 -27.57 6.78 21.39
C ARG A 464 -26.43 6.54 20.41
N VAL A 465 -25.41 5.79 20.82
CA VAL A 465 -24.31 5.39 19.93
C VAL A 465 -24.87 4.58 18.75
N ARG A 466 -25.71 3.57 19.00
CA ARG A 466 -26.36 2.76 17.95
C ARG A 466 -27.16 3.63 16.97
N ALA A 467 -27.96 4.58 17.48
CA ALA A 467 -28.76 5.47 16.65
C ALA A 467 -27.91 6.38 15.75
N MET A 468 -26.82 6.94 16.27
CA MET A 468 -25.94 7.82 15.50
C MET A 468 -25.09 7.05 14.47
N VAL A 469 -24.66 5.82 14.80
CA VAL A 469 -24.00 4.93 13.83
C VAL A 469 -24.95 4.56 12.70
N ALA A 470 -26.22 4.26 13.00
CA ALA A 470 -27.25 3.98 11.99
C ALA A 470 -27.54 5.20 11.08
N GLN A 471 -27.27 6.42 11.55
CA GLN A 471 -27.38 7.66 10.76
C GLN A 471 -26.13 7.94 9.90
N GLY A 472 -25.07 7.13 10.01
CA GLY A 472 -23.83 7.30 9.25
C GLY A 472 -22.91 8.41 9.75
N LEU A 473 -23.07 8.85 11.01
CA LEU A 473 -22.18 9.84 11.62
C LEU A 473 -20.78 9.27 11.87
N SER A 474 -19.75 10.11 11.71
CA SER A 474 -18.37 9.72 11.97
C SER A 474 -18.10 9.56 13.47
N GLN A 475 -17.14 8.71 13.85
CA GLN A 475 -16.74 8.50 15.25
C GLN A 475 -16.48 9.82 16.00
N ASN A 476 -15.82 10.79 15.35
CA ASN A 476 -15.48 12.06 15.98
C ASN A 476 -16.73 12.89 16.29
N GLU A 477 -17.73 12.86 15.42
CA GLU A 477 -19.02 13.55 15.62
C GLU A 477 -19.80 12.90 16.76
N ILE A 478 -19.84 11.56 16.79
CA ILE A 478 -20.50 10.80 17.87
C ILE A 478 -19.83 11.08 19.22
N ILE A 479 -18.50 11.08 19.26
CA ILE A 479 -17.75 11.36 20.50
C ILE A 479 -17.99 12.79 20.97
N LYS A 480 -17.98 13.75 20.05
CA LYS A 480 -18.23 15.15 20.36
C LYS A 480 -19.65 15.36 20.90
N GLU A 481 -20.65 14.70 20.33
CA GLU A 481 -22.05 14.85 20.72
C GLU A 481 -22.37 14.15 22.06
N ILE A 482 -21.83 12.94 22.29
CA ILE A 482 -22.16 12.14 23.48
C ILE A 482 -21.25 12.48 24.67
N TRP A 483 -19.95 12.72 24.44
CA TRP A 483 -18.96 12.99 25.49
C TRP A 483 -18.53 14.46 25.59
N GLY A 484 -18.89 15.33 24.63
CA GLY A 484 -18.59 16.76 24.69
C GLY A 484 -17.11 17.11 24.50
N CYS A 485 -16.29 16.18 24.02
CA CYS A 485 -14.84 16.36 23.86
C CYS A 485 -14.38 16.15 22.42
N SER A 486 -13.32 16.86 22.01
CA SER A 486 -12.78 16.79 20.65
C SER A 486 -11.27 16.49 20.55
N ALA A 487 -10.53 16.54 21.67
CA ALA A 487 -9.09 16.24 21.71
C ALA A 487 -8.61 15.96 23.15
N GLY A 488 -7.37 15.47 23.28
CA GLY A 488 -6.68 15.28 24.56
C GLY A 488 -7.02 13.97 25.28
N LYS A 489 -6.68 13.89 26.57
CA LYS A 489 -6.86 12.68 27.39
C LYS A 489 -8.33 12.26 27.49
N ALA A 490 -9.24 13.21 27.69
CA ALA A 490 -10.68 12.96 27.74
C ALA A 490 -11.21 12.35 26.44
N TYR A 491 -10.68 12.78 25.28
CA TYR A 491 -11.04 12.21 23.99
C TYR A 491 -10.54 10.77 23.81
N GLN A 492 -9.35 10.45 24.33
CA GLN A 492 -8.82 9.08 24.31
C GLN A 492 -9.66 8.13 25.18
N GLU A 493 -10.08 8.58 26.36
CA GLU A 493 -10.99 7.84 27.25
C GLU A 493 -12.35 7.61 26.58
N ALA A 494 -12.93 8.65 25.97
CA ALA A 494 -14.17 8.54 25.20
C ALA A 494 -14.05 7.60 23.98
N CYS A 495 -12.90 7.59 23.29
CA CYS A 495 -12.64 6.64 22.20
C CYS A 495 -12.60 5.19 22.69
N ALA A 496 -11.99 4.94 23.86
CA ALA A 496 -11.93 3.61 24.44
C ALA A 496 -13.33 3.12 24.84
N GLU A 497 -14.12 3.99 25.48
CA GLU A 497 -15.51 3.69 25.85
C GLU A 497 -16.39 3.44 24.61
N TYR A 498 -16.31 4.30 23.59
CA TYR A 498 -17.02 4.12 22.31
C TYR A 498 -16.72 2.77 21.65
N ARG A 499 -15.45 2.35 21.63
CA ARG A 499 -15.06 1.03 21.08
C ARG A 499 -15.63 -0.13 21.91
N SER A 500 -15.67 0.01 23.24
CA SER A 500 -16.27 -1.00 24.12
C SER A 500 -17.77 -1.17 23.83
N ILE A 501 -18.50 -0.04 23.71
CA ILE A 501 -19.92 -0.04 23.37
C ILE A 501 -20.16 -0.69 22.00
N LEU A 502 -19.37 -0.34 20.98
CA LEU A 502 -19.48 -0.97 19.66
C LEU A 502 -19.21 -2.48 19.71
N ALA A 503 -18.24 -2.93 20.51
CA ALA A 503 -17.93 -4.35 20.64
C ALA A 503 -19.08 -5.14 21.29
N GLU A 504 -19.80 -4.55 22.26
CA GLU A 504 -21.00 -5.15 22.83
C GLU A 504 -22.16 -5.16 21.84
N LEU A 505 -22.36 -4.06 21.10
CA LEU A 505 -23.41 -3.93 20.09
C LEU A 505 -23.25 -4.89 18.89
N VAL A 506 -22.03 -5.32 18.56
CA VAL A 506 -21.76 -6.31 17.50
C VAL A 506 -21.95 -7.75 17.98
N LYS A 507 -21.84 -7.99 19.30
CA LYS A 507 -22.01 -9.32 19.89
C LYS A 507 -23.47 -9.72 20.11
N GLY A 508 -24.36 -8.74 20.30
CA GLY A 508 -25.80 -8.94 20.42
C GLY A 508 -26.50 -8.72 19.10
#